data_AF-A0A2K9EB48-F1
#
_entry.id   AF-A0A2K9EB48-F1
#
_cell.length_a   1.000
_cell.length_b   1.000
_cell.length_c   1.000
_cell.angle_alpha   90.00
_cell.angle_beta   90.00
_cell.angle_gamma   90.00
#
_symmetry.space_group_name_H-M   'P 1'
#
loop_
_entity.id
_entity.type
_entity.pdbx_description
1 polymer ?
#
loop_
_entity_poly.entity_id
_entity_poly.type
_entity_poly.pdbx_seq_one_letter_code
_entity_poly.pdbx_strand_id
1 'polypeptide(L)'
;MTFRIAAATSVLAIATLPAFAQETETPDMTGQAELVGNMGKIEANIAEAHARLFTHMLLPQDDEERQTYSEAFSNDIASVDEYLSLVQDSDLSAEGAAEIENFAAEWSEVKDLADGLTDASRDELASVDDIKAFSNAVLELDDYIDAALEAAGLPDDDDAPE
;
A
#
# COMPACT_ATOMS: atom_id res chain seq x y z
N MET A 1 -51.10 37.00 -65.18
CA MET A 1 -51.03 37.19 -63.73
C MET A 1 -50.68 35.86 -63.10
N THR A 2 -49.46 35.76 -62.58
CA THR A 2 -48.86 34.54 -62.04
C THR A 2 -49.07 34.55 -60.53
N PHE A 3 -49.71 33.53 -59.97
CA PHE A 3 -49.59 33.22 -58.54
C PHE A 3 -49.03 31.81 -58.41
N ARG A 4 -47.78 31.74 -57.94
CA ARG A 4 -47.12 30.53 -57.44
C ARG A 4 -47.50 30.41 -55.96
N ILE A 5 -47.93 29.23 -55.51
CA ILE A 5 -47.82 28.85 -54.10
C ILE A 5 -46.87 27.66 -54.03
N ALA A 6 -45.86 27.87 -53.21
CA ALA A 6 -44.67 27.06 -53.04
C ALA A 6 -44.92 25.82 -52.19
N ALA A 7 -43.99 24.87 -52.35
CA ALA A 7 -43.89 23.58 -51.71
C ALA A 7 -43.69 23.63 -50.19
N ALA A 8 -44.01 22.52 -49.52
CA ALA A 8 -43.34 22.10 -48.30
C ALA A 8 -43.51 20.58 -48.12
N THR A 9 -42.68 19.79 -48.81
CA THR A 9 -42.41 18.40 -48.40
C THR A 9 -41.22 18.46 -47.46
N SER A 10 -41.49 18.42 -46.15
CA SER A 10 -40.43 18.34 -45.14
C SER A 10 -39.78 16.96 -45.20
N VAL A 11 -38.58 16.90 -45.80
CA VAL A 11 -37.66 15.79 -45.60
C VAL A 11 -37.07 15.96 -44.20
N LEU A 12 -37.51 15.12 -43.26
CA LEU A 12 -36.87 15.00 -41.96
C LEU A 12 -35.53 14.29 -42.16
N ALA A 13 -34.46 15.06 -42.25
CA ALA A 13 -33.10 14.54 -42.21
C ALA A 13 -32.81 14.06 -40.78
N ILE A 14 -32.80 12.74 -40.57
CA ILE A 14 -32.27 12.13 -39.35
C ILE A 14 -30.75 12.31 -39.40
N ALA A 15 -30.25 13.33 -38.69
CA ALA A 15 -28.83 13.45 -38.43
C ALA A 15 -28.44 12.35 -37.43
N THR A 16 -27.82 11.27 -37.91
CA THR A 16 -27.11 10.34 -37.04
C THR A 16 -25.86 11.04 -36.54
N LEU A 17 -25.92 11.58 -35.33
CA LEU A 17 -24.73 11.96 -34.58
C LEU A 17 -23.90 10.69 -34.33
N PRO A 18 -22.56 10.73 -34.42
CA PRO A 18 -21.75 9.67 -33.87
C PRO A 18 -22.01 9.64 -32.37
N ALA A 19 -22.65 8.58 -31.89
CA ALA A 19 -22.62 8.25 -30.49
C ALA A 19 -21.15 7.95 -30.15
N PHE A 20 -20.47 8.90 -29.51
CA PHE A 20 -19.29 8.58 -28.75
C PHE A 20 -19.77 7.64 -27.65
N ALA A 21 -19.63 6.34 -27.87
CA ALA A 21 -19.57 5.39 -26.78
C ALA A 21 -18.34 5.80 -25.97
N GLN A 22 -18.53 6.62 -24.93
CA GLN A 22 -17.60 6.58 -23.80
C GLN A 22 -17.72 5.15 -23.29
N GLU A 23 -16.69 4.34 -23.49
CA GLU A 23 -16.42 3.23 -22.59
C GLU A 23 -16.35 3.86 -21.21
N THR A 24 -17.45 3.76 -20.46
CA THR A 24 -17.37 3.84 -19.01
C THR A 24 -16.57 2.62 -18.63
N GLU A 25 -15.26 2.78 -18.43
CA GLU A 25 -14.47 1.82 -17.68
C GLU A 25 -15.23 1.58 -16.37
N THR A 26 -15.84 0.40 -16.25
CA THR A 26 -16.21 -0.10 -14.93
C THR A 26 -14.89 -0.16 -14.15
N PRO A 27 -14.79 0.53 -13.00
CA PRO A 27 -13.60 0.42 -12.16
C PRO A 27 -13.31 -1.07 -11.93
N ASP A 28 -12.06 -1.48 -12.12
CA ASP A 28 -11.65 -2.84 -11.81
C ASP A 28 -11.59 -3.00 -10.28
N MET A 29 -12.75 -3.30 -9.72
CA MET A 29 -12.92 -3.55 -8.29
C MET A 29 -12.12 -4.75 -7.80
N THR A 30 -11.70 -5.66 -8.70
CA THR A 30 -10.87 -6.82 -8.33
C THR A 30 -9.42 -6.39 -8.14
N GLY A 31 -8.85 -5.65 -9.09
CA GLY A 31 -7.50 -5.09 -8.94
C GLY A 31 -7.37 -4.17 -7.72
N GLN A 32 -8.36 -3.30 -7.47
CA GLN A 32 -8.37 -2.44 -6.28
C GLN A 32 -8.48 -3.23 -4.97
N ALA A 33 -9.32 -4.28 -4.92
CA ALA A 33 -9.44 -5.11 -3.72
C ALA A 33 -8.16 -5.92 -3.43
N GLU A 34 -7.45 -6.37 -4.47
CA GLU A 34 -6.16 -7.04 -4.34
C GLU A 34 -5.08 -6.09 -3.83
N LEU A 35 -5.01 -4.86 -4.35
CA LEU A 35 -4.11 -3.82 -3.85
C LEU A 35 -4.31 -3.55 -2.36
N VAL A 36 -5.55 -3.21 -1.95
CA VAL A 36 -5.89 -2.98 -0.53
C VAL A 36 -5.55 -4.19 0.32
N GLY A 37 -5.89 -5.38 -0.15
CA GLY A 37 -5.61 -6.62 0.56
C GLY A 37 -4.12 -6.90 0.75
N ASN A 38 -3.28 -6.51 -0.22
CA ASN A 38 -1.83 -6.65 -0.12
C ASN A 38 -1.22 -5.59 0.80
N MET A 39 -1.66 -4.32 0.70
CA MET A 39 -1.23 -3.23 1.59
C MET A 39 -1.56 -3.53 3.06
N GLY A 40 -2.79 -3.95 3.35
CA GLY A 40 -3.16 -4.33 4.72
C GLY A 40 -2.40 -5.54 5.27
N LYS A 41 -1.88 -6.41 4.40
CA LYS A 41 -0.97 -7.48 4.84
C LYS A 41 0.45 -6.98 5.08
N ILE A 42 0.91 -5.99 4.32
CA ILE A 42 2.20 -5.32 4.59
C ILE A 42 2.16 -4.72 6.00
N GLU A 43 1.16 -3.88 6.31
CA GLU A 43 0.96 -3.28 7.64
C GLU A 43 0.93 -4.33 8.76
N ALA A 44 0.11 -5.37 8.59
CA ALA A 44 -0.03 -6.40 9.60
C ALA A 44 1.30 -7.14 9.88
N ASN A 45 2.05 -7.49 8.83
CA ASN A 45 3.33 -8.16 9.00
C ASN A 45 4.40 -7.23 9.59
N ILE A 46 4.39 -5.93 9.28
CA ILE A 46 5.28 -4.94 9.93
C ILE A 46 5.00 -4.88 11.42
N ALA A 47 3.72 -4.76 11.82
CA ALA A 47 3.33 -4.72 13.22
C ALA A 47 3.71 -6.00 13.97
N GLU A 48 3.53 -7.17 13.34
CA GLU A 48 3.94 -8.45 13.91
C GLU A 48 5.48 -8.57 14.03
N ALA A 49 6.23 -8.19 12.99
CA ALA A 49 7.68 -8.18 13.00
C ALA A 49 8.23 -7.28 14.13
N HIS A 50 7.68 -6.08 14.26
CA HIS A 50 8.03 -5.14 15.33
C HIS A 50 7.81 -5.79 16.70
N ALA A 51 6.61 -6.30 16.98
CA ALA A 51 6.30 -6.94 18.25
C ALA A 51 7.18 -8.17 18.55
N ARG A 52 7.49 -8.99 17.54
CA ARG A 52 8.34 -10.19 17.68
C ARG A 52 9.78 -9.82 17.99
N LEU A 53 10.34 -8.79 17.33
CA LEU A 53 11.69 -8.31 17.60
C LEU A 53 11.81 -7.76 19.03
N PHE A 54 10.85 -6.96 19.48
CA PHE A 54 10.82 -6.48 20.87
C PHE A 54 10.71 -7.62 21.87
N THR A 55 9.86 -8.61 21.60
CA THR A 55 9.72 -9.76 22.49
C THR A 55 11.01 -10.56 22.54
N HIS A 56 11.65 -10.80 21.39
CA HIS A 56 12.97 -11.43 21.29
C HIS A 56 14.02 -10.73 22.16
N MET A 57 14.11 -9.40 22.09
CA MET A 57 15.06 -8.61 22.89
C MET A 57 14.78 -8.63 24.40
N LEU A 58 13.55 -8.93 24.82
CA LEU A 58 13.17 -8.99 26.24
C LEU A 58 13.43 -10.36 26.89
N LEU A 59 13.81 -11.37 26.11
CA LEU A 59 14.14 -12.70 26.58
C LEU A 59 15.63 -12.80 26.98
N PRO A 60 15.98 -13.64 27.96
CA PRO A 60 17.38 -14.00 28.27
C PRO A 60 18.11 -14.58 27.06
N GLN A 61 19.42 -14.38 26.98
CA GLN A 61 20.20 -14.78 25.80
C GLN A 61 20.12 -16.29 25.51
N ASP A 62 20.01 -17.11 26.55
CA ASP A 62 19.95 -18.58 26.49
C ASP A 62 18.52 -19.15 26.43
N ASP A 63 17.50 -18.29 26.32
CA ASP A 63 16.10 -18.73 26.22
C ASP A 63 15.82 -19.35 24.85
N GLU A 64 15.35 -20.60 24.84
CA GLU A 64 15.02 -21.34 23.62
C GLU A 64 13.89 -20.68 22.81
N GLU A 65 13.00 -19.91 23.46
CA GLU A 65 11.93 -19.17 22.77
C GLU A 65 12.47 -18.06 21.86
N ARG A 66 13.70 -17.56 22.09
CA ARG A 66 14.32 -16.55 21.22
C ARG A 66 14.44 -17.00 19.78
N GLN A 67 14.75 -18.29 19.56
CA GLN A 67 14.81 -18.86 18.22
C GLN A 67 13.45 -18.84 17.54
N THR A 68 12.38 -19.15 18.27
CA THR A 68 11.01 -19.13 17.74
C THR A 68 10.62 -17.71 17.32
N TYR A 69 10.92 -16.71 18.15
CA TYR A 69 10.63 -15.31 17.80
C TYR A 69 11.50 -14.79 16.65
N SER A 70 12.77 -15.21 16.55
CA SER A 70 13.66 -14.84 15.45
C SER A 70 13.21 -15.43 14.11
N GLU A 71 12.79 -16.70 14.08
CA GLU A 71 12.22 -17.34 12.89
C GLU A 71 10.91 -16.67 12.48
N ALA A 72 10.03 -16.40 13.45
CA ALA A 72 8.78 -15.71 13.22
C ALA A 72 9.01 -14.29 12.68
N PHE A 73 9.92 -13.51 13.28
CA PHE A 73 10.32 -12.20 12.76
C PHE A 73 10.81 -12.28 11.31
N SER A 74 11.71 -13.23 11.01
CA SER A 74 12.24 -13.42 9.66
C SER A 74 11.16 -13.75 8.63
N ASN A 75 10.15 -14.54 9.03
CA ASN A 75 9.02 -14.88 8.15
C ASN A 75 8.13 -13.66 7.85
N ASP A 76 7.93 -12.76 8.82
CA ASP A 76 7.14 -11.55 8.59
C ASP A 76 7.88 -10.59 7.66
N ILE A 77 9.20 -10.40 7.86
CA ILE A 77 10.04 -9.62 6.94
C ILE A 77 9.92 -10.15 5.51
N ALA A 78 10.05 -11.47 5.34
CA ALA A 78 9.91 -12.10 4.03
C ALA A 78 8.50 -11.95 3.43
N SER A 79 7.46 -11.95 4.28
CA SER A 79 6.08 -11.74 3.86
C SER A 79 5.85 -10.29 3.39
N VAL A 80 6.43 -9.29 4.07
CA VAL A 80 6.40 -7.90 3.60
C VAL A 80 7.06 -7.79 2.24
N ASP A 81 8.26 -8.38 2.05
CA ASP A 81 8.96 -8.37 0.76
C ASP A 81 8.11 -9.03 -0.36
N GLU A 82 7.40 -10.13 -0.05
CA GLU A 82 6.49 -10.79 -1.00
C GLU A 82 5.31 -9.90 -1.39
N TYR A 83 4.60 -9.32 -0.42
CA TYR A 83 3.45 -8.46 -0.70
C TYR A 83 3.85 -7.14 -1.35
N LEU A 84 5.00 -6.57 -1.00
CA LEU A 84 5.54 -5.39 -1.64
C LEU A 84 5.78 -5.63 -3.14
N SER A 85 6.37 -6.79 -3.50
CA SER A 85 6.53 -7.17 -4.91
C SER A 85 5.19 -7.25 -5.64
N LEU A 86 4.14 -7.78 -5.00
CA LEU A 86 2.80 -7.86 -5.60
C LEU A 86 2.17 -6.47 -5.79
N VAL A 87 2.41 -5.55 -4.86
CA VAL A 87 1.96 -4.15 -4.97
C VAL A 87 2.71 -3.42 -6.08
N GLN A 88 4.03 -3.59 -6.19
CA GLN A 88 4.84 -3.01 -7.27
C GLN A 88 4.44 -3.52 -8.66
N ASP A 89 3.94 -4.75 -8.76
CA ASP A 89 3.42 -5.35 -9.99
C ASP A 89 1.96 -4.95 -10.29
N SER A 90 1.29 -4.22 -9.38
CA SER A 90 -0.09 -3.77 -9.55
C SER A 90 -0.20 -2.54 -10.46
N ASP A 91 -1.38 -2.32 -11.05
CA ASP A 91 -1.64 -1.16 -11.91
C ASP A 91 -1.87 0.10 -11.06
N LEU A 92 -0.77 0.77 -10.72
CA LEU A 92 -0.75 1.99 -9.90
C LEU A 92 -0.70 3.24 -10.77
N SER A 93 -1.27 4.34 -10.25
CA SER A 93 -1.03 5.67 -10.78
C SER A 93 0.46 6.02 -10.66
N ALA A 94 0.94 6.99 -11.44
CA ALA A 94 2.35 7.42 -11.37
C ALA A 94 2.73 7.96 -9.98
N GLU A 95 1.76 8.53 -9.25
CA GLU A 95 1.92 9.02 -7.89
C GLU A 95 1.97 7.85 -6.90
N GLY A 96 1.01 6.92 -6.94
CA GLY A 96 1.02 5.73 -6.09
C GLY A 96 2.25 4.86 -6.30
N ALA A 97 2.71 4.69 -7.55
CA ALA A 97 3.95 3.97 -7.84
C ALA A 97 5.18 4.66 -7.23
N ALA A 98 5.21 5.99 -7.16
CA ALA A 98 6.30 6.73 -6.53
C ALA A 98 6.29 6.53 -5.01
N GLU A 99 5.12 6.55 -4.37
CA GLU A 99 5.00 6.30 -2.93
C GLU A 99 5.41 4.88 -2.55
N ILE A 100 5.04 3.88 -3.36
CA ILE A 100 5.49 2.49 -3.14
C ILE A 100 7.01 2.33 -3.31
N GLU A 101 7.65 3.05 -4.24
CA GLU A 101 9.11 3.04 -4.37
C GLU A 101 9.80 3.74 -3.18
N ASN A 102 9.22 4.83 -2.65
CA ASN A 102 9.72 5.47 -1.44
C ASN A 102 9.59 4.53 -0.24
N PHE A 103 8.42 3.90 -0.07
CA PHE A 103 8.20 2.87 0.94
C PHE A 103 9.24 1.76 0.82
N ALA A 104 9.52 1.25 -0.39
CA ALA A 104 10.50 0.19 -0.59
C ALA A 104 11.92 0.59 -0.16
N ALA A 105 12.29 1.86 -0.37
CA ALA A 105 13.58 2.39 0.08
C ALA A 105 13.65 2.46 1.61
N GLU A 106 12.64 3.04 2.26
CA GLU A 106 12.55 3.16 3.72
C GLU A 106 12.44 1.78 4.39
N TRP A 107 11.72 0.84 3.78
CA TRP A 107 11.65 -0.54 4.24
C TRP A 107 13.02 -1.21 4.27
N SER A 108 13.89 -0.91 3.30
CA SER A 108 15.28 -1.39 3.33
C SER A 108 16.04 -0.83 4.54
N GLU A 109 15.84 0.44 4.88
CA GLU A 109 16.47 1.04 6.06
C GLU A 109 15.95 0.42 7.36
N VAL A 110 14.64 0.16 7.44
CA VAL A 110 14.02 -0.54 8.58
C VAL A 110 14.61 -1.93 8.77
N LYS A 111 14.85 -2.68 7.69
CA LYS A 111 15.50 -4.00 7.77
C LYS A 111 16.93 -3.90 8.31
N ASP A 112 17.72 -2.94 7.82
CA ASP A 112 19.09 -2.72 8.29
C ASP A 112 19.13 -2.35 9.79
N LEU A 113 18.19 -1.52 10.26
CA LEU A 113 18.04 -1.19 11.67
C LEU A 113 17.64 -2.40 12.51
N ALA A 114 16.70 -3.21 12.00
CA ALA A 114 16.23 -4.41 12.69
C ALA A 114 17.33 -5.46 12.85
N ASP A 115 18.13 -5.69 11.81
CA ASP A 115 19.28 -6.61 11.85
C ASP A 115 20.23 -6.27 13.00
N GLY A 116 20.51 -4.98 13.22
CA GLY A 116 21.33 -4.50 14.33
C GLY A 116 20.74 -4.78 15.72
N LEU A 117 19.44 -5.00 15.81
CA LEU A 117 18.72 -5.31 17.06
C LEU A 117 18.53 -6.81 17.29
N THR A 118 18.70 -7.66 16.27
CA THR A 118 18.49 -9.12 16.40
C THR A 118 19.49 -9.82 17.33
N ASP A 119 20.67 -9.22 17.53
CA ASP A 119 21.67 -9.74 18.47
C ASP A 119 21.36 -9.38 19.93
N ALA A 120 20.50 -8.38 20.16
CA ALA A 120 20.19 -7.87 21.49
C ALA A 120 19.31 -8.84 22.31
N SER A 121 19.47 -8.79 23.63
CA SER A 121 18.74 -9.63 24.57
C SER A 121 18.56 -8.92 25.90
N ARG A 122 17.79 -9.52 26.83
CA ARG A 122 17.62 -8.95 28.16
C ARG A 122 18.93 -8.80 28.92
N ASP A 123 19.89 -9.69 28.64
CA ASP A 123 21.19 -9.72 29.31
C ASP A 123 22.18 -8.73 28.68
N GLU A 124 21.97 -8.37 27.41
CA GLU A 124 22.72 -7.39 26.65
C GLU A 124 21.77 -6.55 25.78
N LEU A 125 21.20 -5.52 26.42
CA LEU A 125 20.18 -4.68 25.80
C LEU A 125 20.78 -3.79 24.72
N ALA A 126 20.04 -3.62 23.63
CA ALA A 126 20.26 -2.55 22.66
C ALA A 126 20.16 -1.17 23.33
N SER A 127 20.79 -0.17 22.72
CA SER A 127 20.66 1.20 23.22
C SER A 127 19.24 1.72 23.03
N VAL A 128 18.80 2.61 23.92
CA VAL A 128 17.49 3.26 23.79
C VAL A 128 17.38 4.05 22.49
N ASP A 129 18.49 4.60 22.00
CA ASP A 129 18.50 5.39 20.78
C ASP A 129 18.32 4.50 19.55
N ASP A 130 18.94 3.31 19.51
CA ASP A 130 18.75 2.34 18.41
C ASP A 130 17.31 1.82 18.38
N ILE A 131 16.75 1.50 19.55
CA ILE A 131 15.35 1.05 19.70
C ILE A 131 14.36 2.12 19.19
N LYS A 132 14.64 3.40 19.50
CA LYS A 132 13.82 4.52 19.03
C LYS A 132 13.98 4.75 17.54
N ALA A 133 15.20 4.66 17.02
CA ALA A 133 15.45 4.81 15.59
C ALA A 133 14.64 3.77 14.80
N PHE A 134 14.72 2.50 15.19
CA PHE A 134 13.91 1.43 14.58
C PHE A 134 12.40 1.68 14.72
N SER A 135 11.92 2.03 15.92
CA SER A 135 10.48 2.23 16.13
C SER A 135 9.92 3.41 15.36
N ASN A 136 10.66 4.51 15.26
CA ASN A 136 10.24 5.67 14.49
C ASN A 136 10.23 5.34 13.00
N ALA A 137 11.27 4.67 12.49
CA ALA A 137 11.31 4.26 11.09
C ALA A 137 10.14 3.34 10.73
N VAL A 138 9.74 2.42 11.61
CA VAL A 138 8.54 1.59 11.43
C VAL A 138 7.25 2.43 11.38
N LEU A 139 7.12 3.45 12.24
CA LEU A 139 5.93 4.31 12.27
C LEU A 139 5.83 5.20 11.04
N GLU A 140 6.95 5.66 10.50
CA GLU A 140 7.01 6.49 9.29
C GLU A 140 6.63 5.70 8.02
N LEU A 141 6.61 4.36 8.05
CA LEU A 141 6.16 3.54 6.92
C LEU A 141 4.66 3.68 6.62
N ASP A 142 3.86 3.98 7.64
CA ASP A 142 2.39 4.10 7.55
C ASP A 142 1.98 5.22 6.57
N ASP A 143 2.66 6.36 6.65
CA ASP A 143 2.40 7.54 5.82
C ASP A 143 2.48 7.22 4.31
N TYR A 144 3.38 6.32 3.89
CA TYR A 144 3.50 5.91 2.48
C TYR A 144 2.39 4.95 2.05
N ILE A 145 1.90 4.11 2.97
CA ILE A 145 0.83 3.17 2.70
C ILE A 145 -0.47 3.94 2.46
N ASP A 146 -0.78 4.89 3.33
CA ASP A 146 -1.96 5.75 3.19
C ASP A 146 -1.90 6.58 1.92
N ALA A 147 -0.75 7.22 1.65
CA ALA A 147 -0.56 8.01 0.44
C ALA A 147 -0.72 7.17 -0.85
N ALA A 148 -0.22 5.93 -0.85
CA ALA A 148 -0.39 5.02 -1.99
C ALA A 148 -1.85 4.59 -2.19
N LEU A 149 -2.60 4.36 -1.11
CA LEU A 149 -4.03 4.02 -1.16
C LEU A 149 -4.88 5.21 -1.62
N GLU A 150 -4.60 6.42 -1.12
CA GLU A 150 -5.24 7.66 -1.57
C GLU A 150 -4.99 7.90 -3.06
N ALA A 151 -3.73 7.76 -3.51
CA ALA A 151 -3.35 7.91 -4.92
C ALA A 151 -3.96 6.83 -5.84
N ALA A 152 -4.40 5.71 -5.28
CA ALA A 152 -5.17 4.67 -5.98
C ALA A 152 -6.68 4.97 -6.05
N GLY A 153 -7.12 6.10 -5.49
CA GLY A 153 -8.50 6.58 -5.52
C GLY A 153 -9.40 5.91 -4.48
N LEU A 154 -8.82 5.37 -3.41
CA LEU A 154 -9.57 4.83 -2.29
C LEU A 154 -9.87 5.95 -1.28
N PRO A 155 -11.04 5.92 -0.62
CA PRO A 155 -11.38 6.90 0.38
C PRO A 155 -10.43 6.79 1.58
N ASP A 156 -9.89 7.93 1.98
CA ASP A 156 -9.16 8.13 3.23
C ASP A 156 -10.08 7.79 4.42
N ASP A 157 -9.57 7.13 5.46
CA ASP A 157 -10.36 6.81 6.65
C ASP A 157 -10.62 8.05 7.53
N ASP A 158 -9.83 9.12 7.33
CA ASP A 158 -10.05 10.46 7.89
C ASP A 158 -11.17 11.27 7.18
N ASP A 159 -11.63 10.81 6.00
CA ASP A 159 -12.70 11.46 5.22
C ASP A 159 -14.12 11.01 5.62
N ALA A 160 -14.28 10.32 6.75
CA ALA A 160 -15.60 10.01 7.30
C ALA A 160 -16.38 11.31 7.57
N PRO A 161 -17.59 11.49 7.01
CA PRO A 161 -18.37 12.69 7.29
C PRO A 161 -18.76 12.74 8.77
N GLU A 162 -18.42 13.84 9.45
CA GLU A 162 -18.91 14.19 10.79
C GLU A 162 -20.45 14.08 10.93
#